data_AF-A0A8J8C042-F1
#
_entry.id   AF-A0A8J8C042-F1
#
_cell.length_a   1.000
_cell.length_b   1.000
_cell.length_c   1.000
_cell.angle_alpha   90.00
_cell.angle_beta   90.00
_cell.angle_gamma   90.00
#
_symmetry.space_group_name_H-M   'P 1'
#
loop_
_entity.id
_entity.type
_entity.pdbx_description
1 polymer ?
#
loop_
_entity_poly.entity_id
_entity_poly.type
_entity_poly.pdbx_seq_one_letter_code
_entity_poly.pdbx_strand_id
1 'polypeptide(L)'
;MQNYTRGDILLTLKILQAQQIGRKNLSKFLGLGEATIRTLFRKLESEQLIVSTRQGQKITEKGHLYLIRAPDFTLPKPVQGRDLTLSEYNLASLVRSYSCNVRNGMQFRDAAIIAGACGATTLIFSHGKLHFPDNTPVTVETADYLIKEFNPQEDDILIIATAETEKKALRGLSGCLGILLQSKE
;
A
#
# COMPACT_ATOMS: atom_id res chain seq x y z
N MET A 1 1.25 -20.58 -10.00
CA MET A 1 1.70 -19.47 -9.12
C MET A 1 0.62 -18.39 -9.15
N GLN A 2 0.10 -17.95 -8.00
CA GLN A 2 -0.87 -16.86 -7.99
C GLN A 2 -0.12 -15.55 -8.30
N ASN A 3 -0.53 -14.82 -9.33
CA ASN A 3 0.15 -13.59 -9.80
C ASN A 3 -0.24 -12.33 -9.00
N TYR A 4 -0.75 -12.47 -7.78
CA TYR A 4 -1.13 -11.37 -6.90
C TYR A 4 -0.62 -11.62 -5.47
N THR A 5 -0.36 -10.54 -4.73
CA THR A 5 0.16 -10.56 -3.35
C THR A 5 -0.97 -10.46 -2.33
N ARG A 6 -0.64 -10.68 -1.05
CA ARG A 6 -1.56 -10.37 0.06
C ARG A 6 -1.95 -8.89 0.11
N GLY A 7 -1.08 -7.97 -0.29
CA GLY A 7 -1.43 -6.55 -0.36
C GLY A 7 -2.40 -6.22 -1.49
N ASP A 8 -2.44 -7.00 -2.57
CA ASP A 8 -3.45 -6.83 -3.63
C ASP A 8 -4.87 -7.09 -3.11
N ILE A 9 -5.03 -7.99 -2.12
CA ILE A 9 -6.30 -8.22 -1.41
C ILE A 9 -6.68 -6.95 -0.64
N LEU A 10 -5.77 -6.42 0.18
CA LEU A 10 -6.02 -5.21 0.97
C LEU A 10 -6.36 -4.01 0.08
N LEU A 11 -5.56 -3.76 -0.95
CA LEU A 11 -5.78 -2.68 -1.90
C LEU A 11 -7.14 -2.82 -2.59
N THR A 12 -7.48 -4.02 -3.06
CA THR A 12 -8.77 -4.26 -3.72
C THR A 12 -9.93 -3.94 -2.81
N LEU A 13 -9.91 -4.43 -1.57
CA LEU A 13 -10.97 -4.15 -0.60
C LEU A 13 -11.04 -2.66 -0.27
N LYS A 14 -9.89 -1.99 -0.09
CA LYS A 14 -9.83 -0.54 0.21
C LYS A 14 -10.40 0.30 -0.93
N ILE A 15 -10.11 -0.06 -2.18
CA ILE A 15 -10.69 0.60 -3.36
C ILE A 15 -12.20 0.38 -3.42
N LEU A 16 -12.67 -0.85 -3.19
CA LEU A 16 -14.10 -1.19 -3.22
C LEU A 16 -14.89 -0.56 -2.06
N GLN A 17 -14.22 -0.25 -0.94
CA GLN A 17 -14.78 0.54 0.15
C GLN A 17 -14.94 2.02 -0.26
N ALA A 18 -13.96 2.58 -0.98
CA ALA A 18 -13.96 3.99 -1.36
C ALA A 18 -14.85 4.29 -2.57
N GLN A 19 -14.95 3.37 -3.54
CA GLN A 19 -15.69 3.58 -4.79
C GLN A 19 -16.12 2.27 -5.46
N GLN A 20 -17.17 2.35 -6.29
CA GLN A 20 -17.52 1.26 -7.19
C GLN A 20 -16.57 1.26 -8.39
N ILE A 21 -15.85 0.16 -8.61
CA ILE A 21 -14.90 0.03 -9.72
C ILE A 21 -15.15 -1.25 -10.53
N GLY A 22 -15.10 -1.11 -11.86
CA GLY A 22 -15.18 -2.24 -12.78
C GLY A 22 -13.85 -3.00 -12.90
N ARG A 23 -13.92 -4.26 -13.35
CA ARG A 23 -12.75 -5.15 -13.53
C ARG A 23 -11.60 -4.53 -14.33
N LYS A 24 -11.90 -3.88 -15.46
CA LYS A 24 -10.90 -3.24 -16.33
C LYS A 24 -10.17 -2.10 -15.63
N ASN A 25 -10.90 -1.25 -14.91
CA ASN A 25 -10.31 -0.13 -14.20
C ASN A 25 -9.49 -0.62 -13.00
N LEU A 26 -9.95 -1.68 -12.30
CA LEU A 26 -9.18 -2.28 -11.22
C LEU A 26 -7.90 -2.95 -11.74
N SER A 27 -7.94 -3.62 -12.90
CA SER A 27 -6.77 -4.19 -13.57
C SER A 27 -5.71 -3.13 -13.85
N LYS A 28 -6.12 -1.97 -14.40
CA LYS A 28 -5.23 -0.82 -14.59
C LYS A 28 -4.71 -0.29 -13.27
N PHE A 29 -5.62 -0.06 -12.30
CA PHE A 29 -5.27 0.52 -11.00
C PHE A 29 -4.29 -0.35 -10.21
N LEU A 30 -4.40 -1.68 -10.27
CA LEU A 30 -3.52 -2.62 -9.54
C LEU A 30 -2.27 -3.04 -10.35
N GLY A 31 -2.17 -2.63 -11.61
CA GLY A 31 -1.12 -3.10 -12.51
C GLY A 31 -1.18 -4.62 -12.76
N LEU A 32 -2.34 -5.24 -12.59
CA LEU A 32 -2.54 -6.69 -12.71
C LEU A 32 -3.24 -7.04 -14.02
N GLY A 33 -2.85 -8.15 -14.65
CA GLY A 33 -3.56 -8.65 -15.83
C GLY A 33 -5.01 -9.05 -15.51
N GLU A 34 -5.91 -8.95 -16.49
CA GLU A 34 -7.35 -9.25 -16.29
C GLU A 34 -7.60 -10.67 -15.77
N ALA A 35 -6.81 -11.66 -16.23
CA ALA A 35 -6.90 -13.04 -15.74
C ALA A 35 -6.56 -13.15 -14.25
N THR A 36 -5.60 -12.35 -13.76
CA THR A 36 -5.23 -12.28 -12.34
C THR A 36 -6.35 -11.62 -11.54
N ILE A 37 -6.93 -10.52 -12.02
CA ILE A 37 -8.09 -9.87 -11.38
C ILE A 37 -9.27 -10.82 -11.27
N ARG A 38 -9.55 -11.61 -12.32
CA ARG A 38 -10.62 -12.61 -12.29
C ARG A 38 -10.37 -13.67 -11.22
N THR A 39 -9.13 -14.12 -11.07
CA THR A 39 -8.74 -15.08 -10.03
C THR A 39 -8.87 -14.47 -8.63
N LEU A 40 -8.41 -13.23 -8.45
CA LEU A 40 -8.53 -12.48 -7.20
C LEU A 40 -10.00 -12.30 -6.79
N PHE A 41 -10.87 -11.88 -7.71
CA PHE A 41 -12.31 -11.73 -7.42
C PHE A 41 -12.97 -13.04 -7.03
N ARG A 42 -12.70 -14.13 -7.75
CA ARG A 42 -13.22 -15.45 -7.38
C ARG A 42 -12.80 -15.86 -5.96
N LYS A 43 -11.57 -15.52 -5.55
CA LYS A 43 -11.07 -15.78 -4.20
C LYS A 43 -11.80 -14.91 -3.16
N LEU A 44 -11.95 -13.62 -3.42
CA LEU A 44 -12.66 -12.70 -2.53
C LEU A 44 -14.15 -13.07 -2.39
N GLU A 45 -14.79 -13.50 -3.48
CA GLU A 45 -16.18 -13.98 -3.50
C GLU A 45 -16.33 -15.30 -2.74
N SER A 46 -15.42 -16.26 -2.94
CA SER A 46 -15.48 -17.54 -2.21
C SER A 46 -15.25 -17.37 -0.71
N GLU A 47 -14.50 -16.35 -0.31
CA GLU A 47 -14.35 -15.94 1.09
C GLU A 47 -15.46 -15.02 1.59
N GLN A 48 -16.44 -14.68 0.74
CA GLN A 48 -17.56 -13.78 1.04
C GLN A 48 -17.13 -12.35 1.45
N LEU A 49 -15.96 -11.89 0.99
CA LEU A 49 -15.44 -10.55 1.25
C LEU A 49 -16.01 -9.51 0.27
N ILE A 50 -16.40 -9.95 -0.93
CA ILE A 50 -17.06 -9.13 -1.94
C ILE A 50 -18.27 -9.88 -2.50
N VAL A 51 -19.17 -9.13 -3.14
CA VAL A 51 -20.32 -9.65 -3.88
C VAL A 51 -20.44 -8.98 -5.24
N SER A 52 -20.74 -9.79 -6.26
CA SER A 52 -21.06 -9.32 -7.60
C SER A 52 -22.46 -8.70 -7.64
N THR A 53 -22.55 -7.50 -8.22
CA THR A 53 -23.81 -6.78 -8.47
C THR A 53 -23.93 -6.39 -9.95
N ARG A 54 -25.10 -5.92 -10.39
CA ARG A 54 -25.28 -5.40 -11.75
C ARG A 54 -24.36 -4.21 -12.08
N GLN A 55 -23.93 -3.44 -11.09
CA GLN A 55 -23.09 -2.24 -11.24
C GLN A 55 -21.59 -2.52 -11.09
N GLY A 56 -21.20 -3.75 -10.71
CA GLY A 56 -19.80 -4.11 -10.46
C GLY A 56 -19.65 -4.92 -9.19
N GLN A 57 -18.47 -4.88 -8.58
CA GLN A 57 -18.21 -5.55 -7.30
C GLN A 57 -18.50 -4.61 -6.14
N LYS A 58 -19.04 -5.14 -5.05
CA LYS A 58 -19.24 -4.42 -3.79
C LYS A 58 -18.58 -5.20 -2.65
N ILE A 59 -17.95 -4.49 -1.72
CA ILE A 59 -17.44 -5.09 -0.49
C ILE A 59 -18.61 -5.48 0.44
N THR A 60 -18.49 -6.62 1.12
CA THR A 60 -19.47 -7.09 2.11
C THR A 60 -19.12 -6.57 3.51
N GLU A 61 -20.02 -6.75 4.48
CA GLU A 61 -19.71 -6.49 5.89
C GLU A 61 -18.49 -7.30 6.38
N LYS A 62 -18.40 -8.58 5.98
CA LYS A 62 -17.24 -9.42 6.26
C LYS A 62 -15.95 -8.86 5.64
N GLY A 63 -16.02 -8.31 4.43
CA GLY A 63 -14.92 -7.60 3.78
C GLY A 63 -14.48 -6.35 4.55
N HIS A 64 -15.44 -5.56 5.05
CA HIS A 64 -15.13 -4.42 5.91
C HIS A 64 -14.45 -4.84 7.21
N LEU A 65 -14.96 -5.87 7.88
CA LEU A 65 -14.35 -6.43 9.09
C LEU A 65 -12.94 -6.98 8.80
N TYR A 66 -12.71 -7.55 7.62
CA TYR A 66 -11.39 -7.99 7.19
C TYR A 66 -10.41 -6.80 7.09
N LEU A 67 -10.82 -5.68 6.49
CA LEU A 67 -10.00 -4.47 6.42
C LEU A 67 -9.70 -3.87 7.80
N ILE A 68 -10.70 -3.79 8.68
CA ILE A 68 -10.55 -3.25 10.04
C ILE A 68 -9.55 -4.06 10.87
N ARG A 69 -9.37 -5.34 10.56
CA ARG A 69 -8.38 -6.19 11.25
C ARG A 69 -6.95 -5.93 10.80
N ALA A 70 -6.73 -5.26 9.68
CA ALA A 70 -5.42 -4.79 9.26
C ALA A 70 -5.21 -3.34 9.75
N PRO A 71 -3.95 -2.90 9.95
CA PRO A 71 -3.62 -1.49 10.12
C PRO A 71 -4.27 -0.65 9.02
N ASP A 72 -4.90 0.48 9.38
CA ASP A 72 -5.50 1.37 8.38
C ASP A 72 -4.42 2.00 7.51
N PHE A 73 -4.70 2.17 6.23
CA PHE A 73 -3.75 2.74 5.29
C PHE A 73 -4.44 3.55 4.19
N THR A 74 -3.72 4.51 3.61
CA THR A 74 -4.22 5.30 2.48
C THR A 74 -4.03 4.58 1.16
N LEU A 75 -4.92 4.81 0.19
CA LEU A 75 -4.66 4.36 -1.18
C LEU A 75 -3.32 4.92 -1.70
N PRO A 76 -2.58 4.16 -2.54
CA PRO A 76 -1.35 4.62 -3.16
C PRO A 76 -1.53 5.96 -3.87
N LYS A 77 -0.60 6.89 -3.63
CA LYS A 77 -0.56 8.19 -4.31
C LYS A 77 0.85 8.49 -4.84
N PRO A 78 0.97 9.12 -6.02
CA PRO A 78 2.23 9.66 -6.51
C PRO A 78 2.81 10.68 -5.55
N VAL A 79 4.12 10.58 -5.32
CA VAL A 79 4.89 11.56 -4.54
C VAL A 79 6.12 11.99 -5.32
N GLN A 80 6.57 13.22 -5.07
CA GLN A 80 7.85 13.67 -5.60
C GLN A 80 8.98 12.94 -4.87
N GLY A 81 9.79 12.21 -5.63
CA GLY A 81 10.85 11.37 -5.09
C GLY A 81 11.97 12.12 -4.36
N ARG A 82 12.20 13.39 -4.71
CA ARG A 82 13.22 14.29 -4.15
C ARG A 82 14.49 13.55 -3.70
N ASP A 83 14.95 13.78 -2.46
CA ASP A 83 16.16 13.20 -1.90
C ASP A 83 15.95 11.78 -1.33
N LEU A 84 14.72 11.24 -1.42
CA LEU A 84 14.32 10.02 -0.71
C LEU A 84 14.31 8.76 -1.58
N THR A 85 14.53 8.90 -2.89
CA THR A 85 14.16 7.84 -3.85
C THR A 85 15.23 7.57 -4.89
N LEU A 86 15.24 6.32 -5.36
CA LEU A 86 16.27 5.74 -6.23
C LEU A 86 15.90 5.76 -7.72
N SER A 87 14.71 6.22 -8.09
CA SER A 87 14.18 6.15 -9.47
C SER A 87 13.04 7.16 -9.71
N GLU A 88 12.57 7.20 -10.95
CA GLU A 88 11.64 8.21 -11.47
C GLU A 88 10.22 8.11 -10.88
N TYR A 89 9.70 6.89 -10.68
CA TYR A 89 8.32 6.69 -10.22
C TYR A 89 8.25 6.30 -8.75
N ASN A 90 7.51 7.10 -7.98
CA ASN A 90 7.41 6.98 -6.54
C ASN A 90 5.94 7.01 -6.11
N LEU A 91 5.51 5.95 -5.43
CA LEU A 91 4.17 5.86 -4.87
C LEU A 91 4.26 5.67 -3.37
N ALA A 92 3.47 6.44 -2.63
CA ALA A 92 3.44 6.37 -1.18
C ALA A 92 2.07 5.96 -0.63
N SER A 93 2.11 5.29 0.53
CA SER A 93 0.94 5.00 1.35
C SER A 93 1.29 5.24 2.81
N LEU A 94 0.42 5.98 3.51
CA LEU A 94 0.50 6.18 4.94
C LEU A 94 -0.22 5.01 5.62
N VAL A 95 0.42 4.40 6.61
CA VAL A 95 -0.15 3.34 7.45
C VAL A 95 -0.26 3.87 8.87
N ARG A 96 -1.46 3.78 9.46
CA ARG A 96 -1.76 4.34 10.77
C ARG A 96 -1.23 3.48 11.91
N SER A 97 -0.64 4.12 12.92
CA SER A 97 -0.23 3.51 14.20
C SER A 97 0.54 2.19 14.04
N TYR A 98 1.58 2.18 13.19
CA TYR A 98 2.35 0.99 12.83
C TYR A 98 3.85 1.11 13.11
N SER A 99 4.32 2.24 13.67
CA SER A 99 5.72 2.53 13.98
C SER A 99 6.40 1.39 14.75
N CYS A 100 5.73 0.83 15.77
CA CYS A 100 6.25 -0.23 16.64
C CYS A 100 6.51 -1.57 15.92
N ASN A 101 5.87 -1.80 14.77
CA ASN A 101 6.10 -3.00 13.94
C ASN A 101 7.19 -2.79 12.88
N VAL A 102 7.78 -1.60 12.81
CA VAL A 102 8.92 -1.31 11.94
C VAL A 102 10.20 -1.64 12.68
N ARG A 103 10.98 -2.59 12.15
CA ARG A 103 12.32 -2.88 12.67
C ARG A 103 13.32 -1.83 12.17
N ASN A 104 13.77 -2.00 10.94
CA ASN A 104 14.75 -1.13 10.28
C ASN A 104 14.32 -0.75 8.86
N GLY A 105 13.04 -0.94 8.52
CA GLY A 105 12.49 -0.69 7.18
C GLY A 105 12.88 -1.71 6.12
N MET A 106 13.86 -2.60 6.35
CA MET A 106 14.30 -3.58 5.34
C MET A 106 13.19 -4.55 4.95
N GLN A 107 12.30 -4.92 5.88
CA GLN A 107 11.14 -5.75 5.60
C GLN A 107 10.30 -5.21 4.43
N PHE A 108 10.06 -3.89 4.39
CA PHE A 108 9.31 -3.24 3.32
C PHE A 108 10.11 -3.12 2.04
N ARG A 109 11.39 -2.75 2.14
CA ARG A 109 12.30 -2.68 0.99
C ARG A 109 12.36 -4.02 0.26
N ASP A 110 12.60 -5.10 0.99
CA ASP A 110 12.79 -6.43 0.41
C ASP A 110 11.46 -6.93 -0.19
N ALA A 111 10.32 -6.69 0.48
CA ALA A 111 9.01 -7.00 -0.09
C ALA A 111 8.68 -6.19 -1.35
N ALA A 112 9.09 -4.91 -1.42
CA ALA A 112 8.93 -4.10 -2.62
C ALA A 112 9.76 -4.65 -3.79
N ILE A 113 11.01 -5.04 -3.53
CA ILE A 113 11.91 -5.64 -4.53
C ILE A 113 11.35 -6.96 -5.03
N ILE A 114 10.91 -7.85 -4.13
CA ILE A 114 10.28 -9.14 -4.50
C ILE A 114 9.03 -8.91 -5.36
N ALA A 115 8.27 -7.85 -5.09
CA ALA A 115 7.10 -7.50 -5.89
C ALA A 115 7.41 -6.78 -7.21
N GLY A 116 8.69 -6.45 -7.48
CA GLY A 116 9.17 -5.92 -8.76
C GLY A 116 9.47 -4.42 -8.79
N ALA A 117 9.49 -3.74 -7.64
CA ALA A 117 10.01 -2.38 -7.53
C ALA A 117 11.55 -2.37 -7.37
N CYS A 118 12.17 -1.18 -7.46
CA CYS A 118 13.60 -1.02 -7.20
C CYS A 118 13.90 -1.04 -5.69
N GLY A 119 12.93 -0.65 -4.86
CA GLY A 119 13.05 -0.61 -3.41
C GLY A 119 11.85 0.08 -2.76
N ALA A 120 11.95 0.25 -1.44
CA ALA A 120 11.04 1.12 -0.69
C ALA A 120 11.78 1.82 0.45
N THR A 121 11.38 3.07 0.69
CA THR A 121 11.79 3.90 1.82
C THR A 121 10.66 3.91 2.84
N THR A 122 10.98 3.69 4.12
CA THR A 122 10.00 3.77 5.22
C THR A 122 10.37 4.96 6.09
N LEU A 123 9.41 5.83 6.37
CA LEU A 123 9.55 6.94 7.30
C LEU A 123 8.58 6.74 8.46
N ILE A 124 8.98 7.16 9.66
CA ILE A 124 8.16 7.14 10.86
C ILE A 124 7.84 8.59 11.23
N PHE A 125 6.58 8.84 11.57
CA PHE A 125 6.16 10.11 12.13
C PHE A 125 6.12 9.99 13.66
N SER A 126 7.02 10.71 14.32
CA SER A 126 6.98 10.83 15.78
C SER A 126 7.43 12.22 16.24
N HIS A 127 6.89 12.70 17.35
CA HIS A 127 7.20 14.00 17.94
C HIS A 127 7.06 15.15 16.92
N GLY A 128 6.03 15.08 16.06
CA GLY A 128 5.78 16.06 15.01
C GLY A 128 6.79 16.05 13.84
N LYS A 129 7.63 15.02 13.70
CA LYS A 129 8.70 14.96 12.69
C LYS A 129 8.76 13.62 11.95
N LEU A 130 9.09 13.70 10.66
CA LEU A 130 9.43 12.51 9.86
C LEU A 130 10.92 12.17 9.98
N HIS A 131 11.20 10.91 10.24
CA HIS A 131 12.56 10.37 10.34
C HIS A 131 12.60 8.94 9.80
N PHE A 132 13.78 8.47 9.43
CA PHE A 132 14.03 7.08 9.07
C PHE A 132 14.02 6.18 10.32
N PRO A 133 13.89 4.86 10.18
CA PRO A 133 13.86 3.93 11.33
C PRO A 133 15.12 3.95 12.20
N ASP A 134 16.23 4.47 11.69
CA ASP A 134 17.49 4.66 12.43
C ASP A 134 17.57 6.04 13.13
N ASN A 135 16.46 6.77 13.21
CA ASN A 135 16.33 8.14 13.74
C ASN A 135 17.01 9.23 12.90
N THR A 136 17.47 8.93 11.69
CA THR A 136 17.98 9.95 10.77
C THR A 136 16.83 10.88 10.36
N PRO A 137 16.95 12.22 10.50
CA PRO A 137 15.90 13.15 10.09
C PRO A 137 15.80 13.26 8.56
N VAL A 138 14.59 13.50 8.06
CA VAL A 138 14.35 13.85 6.65
C VAL A 138 14.64 15.34 6.40
N THR A 139 15.04 15.70 5.18
CA THR A 139 15.22 17.11 4.79
C THR A 139 13.93 17.90 5.02
N VAL A 140 14.04 19.13 5.53
CA VAL A 140 12.87 19.96 5.93
C VAL A 140 11.87 20.09 4.80
N GLU A 141 12.36 20.40 3.59
CA GLU A 141 11.51 20.57 2.41
C GLU A 141 10.70 19.31 2.07
N THR A 142 11.32 18.15 2.22
CA THR A 142 10.66 16.86 1.93
C THR A 142 9.70 16.48 3.05
N ALA A 143 10.09 16.70 4.31
CA ALA A 143 9.23 16.46 5.46
C ALA A 143 7.95 17.31 5.38
N ASP A 144 8.07 18.61 5.13
CA ASP A 144 6.92 19.53 5.02
C ASP A 144 5.97 19.15 3.90
N TYR A 145 6.51 18.76 2.74
CA TYR A 145 5.71 18.26 1.62
C TYR A 145 4.92 17.00 2.00
N LEU A 146 5.59 16.00 2.58
CA LEU A 146 4.93 14.72 2.93
C LEU A 146 3.91 14.89 4.07
N ILE A 147 4.20 15.74 5.06
CA ILE A 147 3.27 16.05 6.15
C ILE A 147 2.00 16.71 5.57
N LYS A 148 2.16 17.66 4.65
CA LYS A 148 1.03 18.33 4.00
C LYS A 148 0.19 17.38 3.14
N GLU A 149 0.81 16.46 2.41
CA GLU A 149 0.12 15.53 1.51
C GLU A 149 -0.63 14.39 2.24
N PHE A 150 -0.06 13.88 3.34
CA PHE A 150 -0.57 12.70 4.02
C PHE A 150 -1.24 12.98 5.36
N ASN A 151 -1.00 14.14 5.97
CA ASN A 151 -1.47 14.49 7.31
C ASN A 151 -1.23 13.34 8.32
N PRO A 152 0.05 12.95 8.53
CA PRO A 152 0.41 11.87 9.44
C PRO A 152 0.09 12.25 10.89
N GLN A 153 -0.18 11.23 11.70
CA GLN A 153 -0.35 11.31 13.14
C GLN A 153 0.78 10.54 13.82
N GLU A 154 0.94 10.77 15.13
CA GLU A 154 1.92 10.04 15.93
C GLU A 154 1.79 8.52 15.73
N ASP A 155 2.95 7.86 15.62
CA ASP A 155 3.10 6.42 15.35
C ASP A 155 2.69 5.96 13.96
N ASP A 156 2.36 6.87 13.06
CA ASP A 156 2.16 6.53 11.65
C ASP A 156 3.48 6.28 10.94
N ILE A 157 3.40 5.48 9.88
CA ILE A 157 4.51 5.28 8.97
C ILE A 157 4.12 5.65 7.55
N LEU A 158 5.07 6.18 6.80
CA LEU A 158 4.94 6.43 5.38
C LEU A 158 5.84 5.46 4.63
N ILE A 159 5.24 4.63 3.77
CA ILE A 159 5.96 3.70 2.91
C ILE A 159 5.98 4.29 1.51
N ILE A 160 7.16 4.52 0.96
CA ILE A 160 7.38 5.07 -0.38
C ILE A 160 8.05 3.98 -1.22
N ALA A 161 7.33 3.41 -2.18
CA ALA A 161 7.88 2.44 -3.13
C ALA A 161 8.38 3.16 -4.38
N THR A 162 9.58 2.78 -4.84
CA THR A 162 10.26 3.43 -5.96
C THR A 162 10.54 2.42 -7.08
N ALA A 163 10.27 2.79 -8.33
CA ALA A 163 10.59 1.97 -9.48
C ALA A 163 10.76 2.75 -10.80
N GLU A 164 11.19 2.04 -11.84
CA GLU A 164 11.33 2.56 -13.22
C GLU A 164 9.99 2.82 -13.93
N THR A 165 8.88 2.31 -13.40
CA THR A 165 7.54 2.54 -13.96
C THR A 165 6.52 2.65 -12.84
N GLU A 166 5.47 3.44 -13.03
CA GLU A 166 4.36 3.56 -12.08
C GLU A 166 3.77 2.19 -11.72
N LYS A 167 3.62 1.31 -12.72
CA LYS A 167 3.14 -0.05 -12.53
C LYS A 167 4.02 -0.83 -11.56
N LYS A 168 5.35 -0.80 -11.74
CA LYS A 168 6.29 -1.50 -10.84
C LYS A 168 6.29 -0.88 -9.43
N ALA A 169 6.23 0.45 -9.31
CA ALA A 169 6.16 1.14 -8.01
C ALA A 169 4.92 0.70 -7.23
N LEU A 170 3.79 0.58 -7.92
CA LEU A 170 2.54 0.13 -7.33
C LEU A 170 2.61 -1.34 -6.89
N ARG A 171 3.21 -2.21 -7.72
CA ARG A 171 3.45 -3.60 -7.33
C ARG A 171 4.32 -3.65 -6.07
N GLY A 172 5.38 -2.84 -6.00
CA GLY A 172 6.23 -2.71 -4.82
C GLY A 172 5.47 -2.33 -3.56
N LEU A 173 4.62 -1.30 -3.66
CA LEU A 173 3.81 -0.82 -2.55
C LEU A 173 2.77 -1.88 -2.12
N SER A 174 2.17 -2.59 -3.08
CA SER A 174 1.33 -3.76 -2.80
C SER A 174 2.09 -4.86 -2.06
N GLY A 175 3.36 -5.13 -2.43
CA GLY A 175 4.25 -6.01 -1.68
C GLY A 175 4.41 -5.57 -0.22
N CYS A 176 4.67 -4.29 0.01
CA CYS A 176 4.82 -3.70 1.34
C CYS A 176 3.54 -3.84 2.19
N LEU A 177 2.38 -3.50 1.62
CA LEU A 177 1.10 -3.60 2.33
C LEU A 177 0.75 -5.05 2.71
N GLY A 178 1.27 -6.04 1.96
CA GLY A 178 1.13 -7.45 2.32
C GLY A 178 1.76 -7.82 3.66
N ILE A 179 2.75 -7.06 4.14
CA ILE A 179 3.39 -7.27 5.45
C ILE A 179 2.44 -6.91 6.60
N LEU A 180 1.49 -5.99 6.37
CA LEU A 180 0.53 -5.56 7.40
C LEU A 180 -0.38 -6.70 7.89
N LEU A 181 -0.42 -7.82 7.17
CA LEU A 181 -1.14 -9.03 7.56
C LEU A 181 -0.27 -10.06 8.30
N GLN A 182 1.04 -9.84 8.43
CA GLN A 182 1.99 -10.75 9.09
C GLN A 182 2.24 -10.37 10.56
N SER A 183 1.83 -9.19 10.99
CA SER A 183 2.09 -8.62 12.32
C SER A 183 1.22 -9.19 13.44
N LYS A 184 0.58 -10.35 13.23
CA LYS A 184 -0.38 -10.99 14.15
C LYS A 184 -0.07 -12.45 14.46
N GLU A 185 1.20 -12.83 14.45
CA GLU A 185 1.66 -14.08 15.08
C GLU A 185 2.32 -13.78 16.43
#